data_AF-A0A7S2HAP4-F1
#
_entry.id   AF-A0A7S2HAP4-F1
#
_cell.length_a   1.000
_cell.length_b   1.000
_cell.length_c   1.000
_cell.angle_alpha   90.00
_cell.angle_beta   90.00
_cell.angle_gamma   90.00
#
_symmetry.space_group_name_H-M   'P 1'
#
loop_
_entity.id
_entity.type
_entity.pdbx_description
1 polymer ?
#
loop_
_entity_poly.entity_id
_entity_poly.type
_entity_poly.pdbx_seq_one_letter_code
_entity_poly.pdbx_strand_id
1 'polypeptide(L)'
;KRIELPKDAAAKAEEAAMMGLAPEAGAEADENEVPPDEPAIPLRPGCQPVGVIRAYDPSKGFGFIRCEGMEEDIFFPRQSLPEDFQIKRKKELPDLVGVQASCEMEPGTDRGPRAQRVTLLLRWHADDRCWLLRRS
;
A
#
# COMPACT_ATOMS: atom_id res chain seq x y z
N LYS A 1 -20.04 3.17 -21.37
CA LYS A 1 -20.11 1.70 -21.20
C LYS A 1 -19.91 1.42 -19.72
N ARG A 2 -20.99 0.99 -19.06
CA ARG A 2 -21.11 0.74 -17.63
C ARG A 2 -20.50 -0.64 -17.37
N ILE A 3 -19.44 -0.74 -16.57
CA ILE A 3 -18.87 -2.03 -16.21
C ILE A 3 -19.65 -2.49 -14.98
N GLU A 4 -20.52 -3.47 -15.21
CA GLU A 4 -21.32 -4.12 -14.18
C GLU A 4 -20.46 -5.23 -13.55
N LEU A 5 -20.28 -5.18 -12.23
CA LEU A 5 -19.66 -6.25 -11.44
C LEU A 5 -20.74 -7.27 -11.06
N PRO A 6 -20.48 -8.58 -11.20
CA PRO A 6 -21.46 -9.62 -10.93
C PRO A 6 -21.78 -9.72 -9.43
N LYS A 7 -23.09 -9.81 -9.16
CA LYS A 7 -23.67 -10.18 -7.87
C LYS A 7 -23.74 -11.71 -7.74
N ASP A 8 -23.74 -12.14 -6.48
CA ASP A 8 -24.15 -13.45 -5.97
C ASP A 8 -23.08 -14.55 -5.91
N ALA A 9 -22.69 -14.91 -4.68
CA ALA A 9 -22.90 -16.25 -4.12
C ALA A 9 -22.56 -16.28 -2.62
N ALA A 10 -23.57 -16.57 -1.79
CA ALA A 10 -23.44 -16.86 -0.37
C ALA A 10 -23.03 -18.32 -0.14
N ALA A 11 -22.31 -18.59 0.96
CA ALA A 11 -22.34 -19.90 1.62
C ALA A 11 -22.02 -19.74 3.13
N LYS A 12 -22.96 -20.17 3.97
CA LYS A 12 -22.83 -20.41 5.42
C LYS A 12 -22.24 -21.81 5.67
N ALA A 13 -21.48 -21.95 6.75
CA ALA A 13 -21.34 -23.15 7.60
C ALA A 13 -20.68 -22.66 8.91
N GLU A 14 -21.36 -22.53 10.05
CA GLU A 14 -21.81 -23.50 11.07
C GLU A 14 -20.69 -24.12 11.95
N GLU A 15 -21.05 -24.19 13.23
CA GLU A 15 -20.34 -24.22 14.51
C GLU A 15 -19.71 -25.58 14.89
N ALA A 16 -18.66 -25.57 15.73
CA ALA A 16 -18.37 -26.67 16.66
C ALA A 16 -17.52 -26.25 17.88
N ALA A 17 -18.19 -26.20 19.03
CA ALA A 17 -17.83 -26.76 20.36
C ALA A 17 -16.62 -26.30 21.22
N MET A 18 -16.98 -26.07 22.49
CA MET A 18 -16.23 -25.83 23.74
C MET A 18 -14.94 -26.63 24.00
N MET A 19 -13.94 -25.98 24.62
CA MET A 19 -13.35 -26.34 25.92
C MET A 19 -12.50 -25.18 26.46
N GLY A 20 -12.75 -24.73 27.69
CA GLY A 20 -12.08 -23.58 28.29
C GLY A 20 -10.64 -23.84 28.75
N LEU A 21 -9.91 -22.74 28.95
CA LEU A 21 -8.92 -22.54 30.00
C LEU A 21 -8.57 -21.05 30.01
N ALA A 22 -8.90 -20.33 31.09
CA ALA A 22 -8.12 -19.15 31.45
C ALA A 22 -6.79 -19.65 32.03
N PRO A 23 -5.69 -19.00 31.67
CA PRO A 23 -4.94 -18.35 32.74
C PRO A 23 -4.58 -16.91 32.40
N GLU A 24 -4.30 -16.22 33.48
CA GLU A 24 -4.11 -14.80 33.61
C GLU A 24 -2.71 -14.36 33.18
N ALA A 25 -2.56 -13.03 33.15
CA ALA A 25 -1.32 -12.29 33.31
C ALA A 25 -0.41 -12.15 32.07
N GLY A 26 -0.36 -10.89 31.62
CA GLY A 26 0.93 -10.27 31.34
C GLY A 26 1.43 -10.44 29.91
N ALA A 27 1.01 -9.53 29.04
CA ALA A 27 1.94 -8.73 28.26
C ALA A 27 1.07 -7.68 27.56
N GLU A 28 1.28 -6.43 27.93
CA GLU A 28 1.07 -5.34 26.98
C GLU A 28 2.06 -5.62 25.85
N ALA A 29 1.65 -6.45 24.89
CA ALA A 29 2.40 -6.68 23.68
C ALA A 29 2.36 -5.34 22.96
N ASP A 30 3.46 -4.61 23.04
CA ASP A 30 3.75 -3.54 22.11
C ASP A 30 3.52 -4.15 20.72
N GLU A 31 2.52 -3.61 20.01
CA GLU A 31 1.99 -4.15 18.75
C GLU A 31 3.05 -4.13 17.63
N ASN A 32 4.27 -3.68 17.96
CA ASN A 32 5.45 -3.59 17.12
C ASN A 32 6.53 -4.66 17.43
N GLU A 33 6.33 -5.56 18.41
CA GLU A 33 7.26 -6.68 18.65
C GLU A 33 7.05 -7.78 17.61
N VAL A 34 7.71 -7.62 16.46
CA VAL A 34 7.87 -8.67 15.46
C VAL A 34 8.52 -9.89 16.16
N PRO A 35 7.88 -11.08 16.15
CA PRO A 35 8.43 -12.26 16.80
C PRO A 35 9.83 -12.55 16.23
N PRO A 36 10.83 -12.84 17.07
CA PRO A 36 12.24 -12.96 16.67
C PRO A 36 12.53 -14.12 15.70
N ASP A 37 11.55 -15.00 15.48
CA ASP A 37 11.64 -16.14 14.55
C ASP A 37 11.14 -15.78 13.13
N GLU A 38 10.58 -14.58 12.92
CA GLU A 38 10.18 -14.15 11.58
C GLU A 38 11.44 -13.81 10.75
N PRO A 39 11.67 -14.49 9.61
CA PRO A 39 12.86 -14.24 8.82
C PRO A 39 12.81 -12.81 8.28
N ALA A 40 13.77 -11.98 8.67
CA ALA A 40 13.95 -10.66 8.06
C ALA A 40 14.11 -10.82 6.54
N ILE A 41 13.07 -10.46 5.78
CA ILE A 41 13.10 -10.49 4.32
C ILE A 41 13.76 -9.18 3.87
N PRO A 42 15.00 -9.20 3.39
CA PRO A 42 15.60 -7.98 2.85
C PRO A 42 14.79 -7.53 1.63
N LEU A 43 14.73 -6.23 1.42
CA LEU A 43 14.03 -5.64 0.27
C LEU A 43 14.75 -6.05 -1.03
N ARG A 44 14.27 -7.14 -1.62
CA ARG A 44 14.77 -7.73 -2.85
C ARG A 44 13.88 -7.30 -4.03
N PRO A 45 14.36 -7.45 -5.28
CA PRO A 45 13.51 -7.32 -6.45
C PRO A 45 12.27 -8.23 -6.30
N GLY A 46 11.08 -7.67 -6.48
CA GLY A 46 9.79 -8.36 -6.27
C GLY A 46 9.15 -8.15 -4.89
N CYS A 47 9.87 -7.59 -3.91
CA CYS A 47 9.25 -7.10 -2.68
C CYS A 47 8.47 -5.82 -2.98
N GLN A 48 7.25 -5.71 -2.44
CA GLN A 48 6.35 -4.57 -2.63
C GLN A 48 6.03 -3.90 -1.29
N PRO A 49 7.00 -3.20 -0.67
CA PRO A 49 6.74 -2.48 0.58
C PRO A 49 5.64 -1.45 0.38
N VAL A 50 4.88 -1.23 1.44
CA VAL A 50 3.90 -0.15 1.53
C VAL A 50 4.62 1.10 2.01
N GLY A 51 4.37 2.21 1.33
CA GLY A 51 4.88 3.52 1.71
C GLY A 51 3.83 4.61 1.50
N VAL A 52 4.18 5.83 1.88
CA VAL A 52 3.36 7.03 1.74
C VAL A 52 4.00 7.93 0.69
N ILE A 53 3.23 8.40 -0.29
CA ILE A 53 3.73 9.36 -1.26
C ILE A 53 3.99 10.70 -0.56
N ARG A 54 5.26 11.09 -0.47
CA ARG A 54 5.69 12.32 0.18
C ARG A 54 5.54 13.53 -0.73
N ALA A 55 5.84 13.34 -2.01
CA ALA A 55 5.74 14.39 -3.02
C ALA A 55 5.49 13.79 -4.40
N TYR A 56 4.66 14.45 -5.20
CA TYR A 56 4.44 14.09 -6.60
C TYR A 56 4.26 15.34 -7.46
N ASP A 57 5.10 15.46 -8.49
CA ASP A 57 5.07 16.57 -9.45
C ASP A 57 4.63 16.05 -10.84
N PRO A 58 3.34 16.18 -11.24
CA PRO A 58 2.89 15.71 -12.55
C PRO A 58 3.54 16.47 -13.72
N SER A 59 3.91 17.74 -13.50
CA SER A 59 4.61 18.57 -14.50
C SER A 59 6.02 18.06 -14.78
N LYS A 60 6.73 17.60 -13.73
CA LYS A 60 8.07 17.01 -13.88
C LYS A 60 7.99 15.53 -14.25
N GLY A 61 6.87 14.87 -13.93
CA GLY A 61 6.61 13.48 -14.23
C GLY A 61 7.31 12.50 -13.30
N PHE A 62 7.58 12.89 -12.05
CA PHE A 62 8.15 12.01 -11.03
C PHE A 62 7.65 12.38 -9.63
N GLY A 63 7.87 11.47 -8.69
CA GLY A 63 7.59 11.68 -7.27
C GLY A 63 8.49 10.84 -6.37
N PHE A 64 8.21 10.93 -5.08
CA PHE A 64 8.94 10.24 -4.01
C PHE A 64 7.97 9.53 -3.06
N ILE A 65 8.24 8.26 -2.77
CA ILE A 65 7.51 7.44 -1.79
C ILE A 65 8.42 7.24 -0.57
N ARG A 66 7.87 7.52 0.61
CA ARG A 66 8.50 7.19 1.89
C ARG A 66 8.01 5.82 2.34
N CYS A 67 8.89 4.82 2.37
CA CYS A 67 8.58 3.53 2.99
C CYS A 67 9.02 3.52 4.45
N GLU A 68 8.20 2.90 5.30
CA GLU A 68 8.57 2.67 6.70
C GLU A 68 9.75 1.69 6.77
N GLY A 69 10.74 1.97 7.61
CA GLY A 69 11.99 1.21 7.66
C GLY A 69 13.06 1.62 6.62
N MET A 70 12.76 2.56 5.72
CA MET A 70 13.77 3.17 4.85
C MET A 70 14.16 4.56 5.33
N GLU A 71 15.46 4.85 5.31
CA GLU A 71 16.02 6.16 5.60
C GLU A 71 15.86 7.14 4.43
N GLU A 72 15.89 6.65 3.19
CA GLU A 72 15.78 7.44 1.97
C GLU A 72 14.40 7.35 1.32
N ASP A 73 14.02 8.41 0.60
CA ASP A 73 12.79 8.43 -0.18
C ASP A 73 13.01 7.75 -1.54
N ILE A 74 12.10 6.86 -1.93
CA ILE A 74 12.23 6.09 -3.16
C ILE A 74 11.72 6.91 -4.33
N PHE A 75 12.56 7.11 -5.33
CA PHE A 75 12.19 7.78 -6.56
C PHE A 75 11.29 6.91 -7.43
N PHE A 76 10.17 7.46 -7.90
CA PHE A 76 9.33 6.81 -8.91
C PHE A 76 8.99 7.77 -10.07
N PRO A 77 9.10 7.32 -11.34
CA PRO A 77 8.61 8.08 -12.47
C PRO A 77 7.08 7.94 -12.59
N ARG A 78 6.45 8.89 -13.28
CA ARG A 78 5.01 8.84 -13.63
C ARG A 78 4.60 7.55 -14.36
N GLN A 79 5.52 6.94 -15.11
CA GLN A 79 5.26 5.69 -15.84
C GLN A 79 5.06 4.50 -14.90
N SER A 80 5.57 4.59 -13.67
CA SER A 80 5.36 3.57 -12.65
C SER A 80 3.98 3.66 -12.00
N LEU A 81 3.23 4.77 -12.19
CA LEU A 81 1.87 4.93 -11.67
C LEU A 81 0.83 4.22 -12.56
N PRO A 82 -0.38 3.94 -12.04
CA PRO A 82 -1.49 3.44 -12.85
C PRO A 82 -1.86 4.46 -13.94
N GLU A 83 -2.38 3.97 -15.08
CA GLU A 83 -2.66 4.79 -16.27
C GLU A 83 -3.51 6.04 -15.95
N ASP A 84 -4.52 5.90 -15.10
CA ASP A 84 -5.38 6.98 -14.62
C ASP A 84 -4.63 8.12 -13.91
N PHE A 85 -3.47 7.82 -13.32
CA PHE A 85 -2.64 8.77 -12.58
C PHE A 85 -1.38 9.20 -13.36
N GLN A 86 -1.25 8.81 -14.62
CA GLN A 86 -0.17 9.28 -15.49
C GLN A 86 -0.49 10.63 -16.16
N ILE A 87 -1.47 11.39 -15.66
CA ILE A 87 -1.89 12.64 -16.30
C ILE A 87 -0.83 13.73 -16.12
N LYS A 88 -0.47 14.46 -17.20
CA LYS A 88 0.51 15.57 -17.16
C LYS A 88 -0.03 16.83 -16.50
N ARG A 89 -1.36 16.98 -16.46
CA ARG A 89 -2.03 18.19 -15.97
C ARG A 89 -2.37 18.05 -14.49
N LYS A 90 -1.72 18.86 -13.65
CA LYS A 90 -2.01 18.94 -12.20
C LYS A 90 -3.47 19.25 -11.88
N LYS A 91 -4.19 19.96 -12.76
CA LYS A 91 -5.61 20.29 -12.57
C LYS A 91 -6.56 19.08 -12.59
N GLU A 92 -6.15 18.00 -13.23
CA GLU A 92 -6.97 16.79 -13.39
C GLU A 92 -6.49 15.65 -12.48
N LEU A 93 -5.33 15.81 -11.86
CA LEU A 93 -4.74 14.81 -11.00
C LEU A 93 -5.13 15.11 -9.53
N PRO A 94 -5.75 14.16 -8.81
CA PRO A 94 -6.00 14.32 -7.40
C PRO A 94 -4.67 14.41 -6.63
N ASP A 95 -4.67 15.08 -5.49
CA ASP A 95 -3.47 15.19 -4.69
C ASP A 95 -3.04 13.82 -4.16
N LEU A 96 -1.89 13.34 -4.63
CA LEU A 96 -1.34 12.04 -4.24
C LEU A 96 -0.53 12.11 -2.96
N VAL A 97 -0.27 13.30 -2.43
CA VAL A 97 0.51 13.46 -1.20
C VAL A 97 -0.25 12.86 -0.01
N GLY A 98 0.45 12.08 0.82
CA GLY A 98 -0.14 11.36 1.95
C GLY A 98 -0.89 10.09 1.57
N VAL A 99 -0.99 9.73 0.29
CA VAL A 99 -1.61 8.47 -0.14
C VAL A 99 -0.65 7.31 0.11
N GLN A 100 -1.16 6.25 0.71
CA GLN A 100 -0.46 4.99 0.84
C GLN A 100 -0.43 4.26 -0.50
N ALA A 101 0.74 3.83 -0.91
CA ALA A 101 0.97 3.08 -2.13
C ALA A 101 1.95 1.94 -1.87
N SER A 102 1.70 0.79 -2.48
CA SER A 102 2.74 -0.24 -2.58
C SER A 102 3.58 0.02 -3.82
N CYS A 103 4.87 -0.22 -3.74
CA CYS A 103 5.75 -0.10 -4.88
C CYS A 103 6.77 -1.23 -4.90
N GLU A 104 7.08 -1.74 -6.08
CA GLU A 104 8.14 -2.72 -6.26
C GLU A 104 9.48 -2.01 -6.37
N MET A 105 10.47 -2.46 -5.59
CA MET A 105 11.81 -1.89 -5.66
C MET A 105 12.65 -2.61 -6.70
N GLU A 106 13.28 -1.84 -7.57
CA GLU A 106 14.31 -2.36 -8.45
C GLU A 106 15.66 -1.68 -8.16
N PRO A 107 16.77 -2.45 -8.07
CA PRO A 107 18.10 -1.88 -7.95
C PRO A 107 18.42 -1.05 -9.20
N GLY A 108 18.42 0.28 -9.04
CA GLY A 108 18.82 1.21 -10.10
C GLY A 108 20.34 1.25 -10.23
N THR A 109 20.84 1.21 -11.46
CA THR A 109 22.28 1.10 -11.77
C THR A 109 23.09 2.39 -11.53
N ASP A 110 22.46 3.52 -11.14
CA ASP A 110 23.17 4.81 -11.08
C ASP A 110 22.58 5.86 -10.10
N ARG A 111 21.25 5.91 -9.92
CA ARG A 111 20.57 6.93 -9.10
C ARG A 111 19.92 6.41 -7.81
N GLY A 112 20.36 5.25 -7.33
CA GLY A 112 19.77 4.60 -6.17
C GLY A 112 18.52 3.78 -6.51
N PRO A 113 17.79 3.29 -5.48
CA PRO A 113 16.64 2.42 -5.66
C PRO A 113 15.50 3.15 -6.39
N ARG A 114 14.94 2.48 -7.39
CA ARG A 114 13.78 3.00 -8.16
C ARG A 114 12.53 2.21 -7.83
N ALA A 115 11.44 2.92 -7.60
CA ALA A 115 10.12 2.33 -7.45
C ALA A 115 9.47 2.12 -8.82
N GLN A 116 9.02 0.89 -9.06
CA GLN A 116 8.25 0.45 -10.21
C GLN A 116 6.92 -0.14 -9.77
N ARG A 117 5.98 -0.25 -10.71
CA ARG A 117 4.65 -0.84 -10.50
C ARG A 117 3.96 -0.30 -9.24
N VAL A 118 3.92 1.02 -9.12
CA VAL A 118 3.31 1.70 -7.97
C VAL A 118 1.80 1.49 -8.01
N THR A 119 1.26 0.87 -6.97
CA THR A 119 -0.17 0.59 -6.80
C THR A 119 -0.70 1.41 -5.64
N LEU A 120 -1.67 2.29 -5.91
CA LEU A 120 -2.29 3.12 -4.87
C LEU A 120 -3.25 2.25 -4.05
N LEU A 121 -3.09 2.27 -2.72
CA LEU A 121 -3.99 1.56 -1.83
C LEU A 121 -5.32 2.30 -1.75
N LEU A 122 -6.41 1.53 -1.78
CA LEU A 122 -7.76 2.05 -1.68
C LEU A 122 -8.36 1.65 -0.33
N ARG A 123 -9.24 2.50 0.18
CA ARG A 123 -10.07 2.24 1.36
C ARG A 123 -11.54 2.34 0.93
N TRP A 124 -12.34 1.38 1.40
CA TRP A 124 -13.79 1.43 1.23
C TRP A 124 -14.40 2.51 2.12
N HIS A 125 -15.22 3.37 1.54
CA HIS A 125 -16.04 4.36 2.24
C HIS A 125 -17.49 3.86 2.29
N ALA A 126 -17.99 3.60 3.51
CA ALA A 126 -19.30 2.96 3.70
C ALA A 126 -20.48 3.87 3.36
N ASP A 127 -20.43 5.14 3.77
CA ASP A 127 -21.52 6.11 3.55
C ASP A 127 -21.74 6.41 2.05
N ASP A 128 -20.64 6.68 1.33
CA ASP A 128 -20.69 7.00 -0.11
C ASP A 128 -20.66 5.75 -1.00
N ARG A 129 -20.47 4.56 -0.40
CA ARG A 129 -20.31 3.27 -1.10
C ARG A 129 -19.30 3.35 -2.25
N CYS A 130 -18.15 3.94 -2.00
CA CYS A 130 -17.12 4.17 -3.00
C CYS A 130 -15.73 3.82 -2.48
N TRP A 131 -14.78 3.63 -3.40
CA TRP A 131 -13.38 3.44 -3.08
C TRP A 131 -12.67 4.80 -3.09
N LEU A 132 -12.01 5.13 -1.99
CA LEU A 132 -11.20 6.33 -1.86
C LEU A 132 -9.73 5.95 -1.73
N LEU A 133 -8.81 6.86 -2.08
CA LEU A 133 -7.39 6.65 -1.84
C LEU A 133 -7.13 6.53 -0.33
N ARG A 134 -6.45 5.46 0.08
CA ARG A 134 -6.03 5.25 1.47
C ARG A 134 -4.95 6.27 1.78
N ARG A 135 -5.19 7.16 2.73
CA ARG A 135 -4.22 8.17 3.19
C ARG A 135 -3.74 7.83 4.60
N SER A 136 -2.50 8.21 4.92
CA SER A 136 -1.88 8.08 6.25
C SER A 136 -1.93 9.40 7.03
#